data_AF-A0A4Y2VS76-F1
#
_entry.id   AF-A0A4Y2VS76-F1
#
_cell.length_a   1.000
_cell.length_b   1.000
_cell.length_c   1.000
_cell.angle_alpha   90.00
_cell.angle_beta   90.00
_cell.angle_gamma   90.00
#
_symmetry.space_group_name_H-M   'P 1'
#
loop_
_entity.id
_entity.type
_entity.pdbx_description
1 polymer ?
#
loop_
_entity_poly.entity_id
_entity_poly.type
_entity_poly.pdbx_seq_one_letter_code
_entity_poly.pdbx_strand_id
1 'polypeptide(L)'
;MGIAHHEVNFDSVTFENSAICIDLPNKKQITVVSIYRPPHGLIDTAELNRIFCSNSQVICFGDFNAKHSSWNIGRSNRNGHLIYDWVNLNNFSIIAPLQPTYPR
;
A
#
# COMPACT_ATOMS: atom_id res chain seq x y z
N MET A 1 6.71 -7.43 27.45
CA MET A 1 7.76 -7.20 26.44
C MET A 1 7.10 -6.67 25.18
N GLY A 2 7.61 -5.61 24.57
CA GLY A 2 7.11 -5.10 23.29
C GLY A 2 7.64 -5.92 22.11
N ILE A 3 7.00 -5.79 20.96
CA ILE A 3 7.51 -6.30 19.68
C ILE A 3 8.67 -5.41 19.27
N ALA A 4 9.82 -5.97 18.87
CA ALA A 4 10.96 -5.19 18.39
C ALA A 4 10.61 -4.55 17.04
N HIS A 5 10.75 -3.22 16.93
CA HIS A 5 10.45 -2.47 15.72
C HIS A 5 11.22 -1.16 15.67
N HIS A 6 11.35 -0.60 14.48
CA HIS A 6 11.93 0.72 14.22
C HIS A 6 11.18 1.44 13.10
N GLU A 7 11.23 2.77 13.09
CA GLU A 7 10.63 3.60 12.04
C GLU A 7 11.41 3.49 10.72
N VAL A 8 10.68 3.55 9.60
CA VAL A 8 11.27 3.60 8.25
C VAL A 8 10.64 4.77 7.51
N ASN A 9 11.44 5.48 6.74
CA ASN A 9 10.99 6.63 5.95
C ASN A 9 11.01 6.31 4.47
N PHE A 10 9.91 6.65 3.79
CA PHE A 10 9.82 6.61 2.33
C PHE A 10 9.42 7.98 1.80
N ASP A 11 10.25 8.55 0.93
CA ASP A 11 9.93 9.81 0.28
C ASP A 11 8.80 9.60 -0.73
N SER A 12 7.70 10.34 -0.59
CA SER A 12 6.60 10.35 -1.55
C SER A 12 6.09 11.77 -1.76
N VAL A 13 5.73 12.06 -3.01
CA VAL A 13 5.07 13.30 -3.41
C VAL A 13 3.61 13.05 -3.75
N THR A 14 3.25 11.82 -4.14
CA THR A 14 1.88 11.49 -4.58
C THR A 14 0.96 11.00 -3.46
N PHE A 15 1.51 10.66 -2.30
CA PHE A 15 0.79 10.26 -1.10
C PHE A 15 1.58 10.57 0.19
N GLU A 16 0.86 10.64 1.29
CA GLU A 16 1.43 10.65 2.63
C GLU A 16 1.66 9.22 3.10
N ASN A 17 2.72 8.97 3.86
CA ASN A 17 3.00 7.65 4.40
C ASN A 17 3.63 7.70 5.80
N SER A 18 3.42 6.62 6.55
CA SER A 18 4.15 6.32 7.79
C SER A 18 4.44 4.81 7.81
N ALA A 19 5.68 4.44 8.13
CA ALA A 19 6.10 3.05 8.11
C ALA A 19 6.88 2.64 9.36
N ILE A 20 6.67 1.38 9.74
CA ILE A 20 7.49 0.69 10.74
C ILE A 20 8.03 -0.61 10.14
N CYS A 21 9.24 -0.99 10.53
CA CYS A 21 9.79 -2.31 10.27
C CYS A 21 9.77 -3.11 11.56
N ILE A 22 9.16 -4.29 11.51
CA ILE A 22 9.07 -5.24 12.61
C ILE A 22 10.20 -6.26 12.46
N ASP A 23 11.04 -6.34 13.47
CA ASP A 23 12.16 -7.28 13.52
C ASP A 23 11.70 -8.63 14.07
N LEU A 24 11.72 -9.65 13.21
CA LEU A 24 11.37 -11.02 13.56
C LEU A 24 12.62 -11.87 13.85
N PRO A 25 12.48 -13.02 14.53
CA PRO A 25 13.57 -13.98 14.69
C PRO A 25 14.22 -14.35 13.35
N ASN A 26 15.50 -14.72 13.40
CA ASN A 26 16.31 -15.10 12.24
C ASN A 26 16.50 -13.98 11.21
N LYS A 27 16.57 -12.72 11.67
CA LYS A 27 16.79 -11.53 10.81
C LYS A 27 15.73 -11.35 9.71
N LYS A 28 14.53 -11.91 9.91
CA LYS A 28 13.39 -11.65 9.03
C LYS A 28 12.77 -10.31 9.43
N GLN A 29 12.22 -9.60 8.45
CA GLN A 29 11.62 -8.30 8.67
C GLN A 29 10.29 -8.19 7.93
N ILE A 30 9.33 -7.52 8.57
CA ILE A 30 8.07 -7.11 7.94
C ILE A 30 7.97 -5.58 8.03
N THR A 31 7.96 -4.90 6.89
CA THR A 31 7.65 -3.48 6.82
C THR A 31 6.16 -3.28 6.64
N VAL A 32 5.56 -2.52 7.54
CA VAL A 32 4.14 -2.18 7.54
C VAL A 32 4.04 -0.69 7.23
N VAL A 33 3.34 -0.33 6.16
CA VAL A 33 3.25 1.05 5.65
C VAL A 33 1.79 1.48 5.58
N SER A 34 1.46 2.52 6.34
CA SER A 34 0.19 3.24 6.22
C SER A 34 0.32 4.30 5.14
N ILE A 35 -0.62 4.33 4.20
CA ILE A 35 -0.67 5.28 3.09
C ILE A 35 -1.98 6.07 3.14
N TYR A 36 -1.88 7.39 3.03
CA TYR A 36 -3.01 8.26 2.71
C TYR A 36 -2.72 9.00 1.41
N ARG A 37 -3.54 8.75 0.40
CA ARG A 37 -3.44 9.39 -0.90
C ARG A 37 -4.59 10.40 -1.03
N PRO A 38 -4.34 11.72 -1.03
CA PRO A 38 -5.39 12.73 -1.16
C PRO A 38 -6.23 12.51 -2.43
N PRO A 39 -7.52 12.89 -2.49
CA PRO A 39 -8.43 12.51 -3.58
C PRO A 39 -8.03 13.03 -4.98
N HIS A 40 -7.25 14.10 -5.08
CA HIS A 40 -6.90 14.75 -6.35
C HIS A 40 -5.49 14.40 -6.80
N GLY A 41 -5.33 14.01 -8.08
CA GLY A 41 -4.04 13.65 -8.70
C GLY A 41 -3.91 12.16 -9.02
N LEU A 42 -2.70 11.74 -9.40
CA LEU A 42 -2.38 10.35 -9.71
C LEU A 42 -1.39 9.80 -8.69
N ILE A 43 -1.53 8.52 -8.37
CA ILE A 43 -0.47 7.78 -7.68
C ILE A 43 0.65 7.48 -8.67
N ASP A 44 1.90 7.64 -8.23
CA ASP A 44 3.07 7.20 -8.98
C ASP A 44 3.52 5.82 -8.47
N THR A 45 3.40 4.81 -9.34
CA THR A 45 3.78 3.43 -9.03
C THR A 45 5.29 3.26 -8.81
N ALA A 46 6.12 4.21 -9.26
CA ALA A 46 7.55 4.21 -8.93
C ALA A 46 7.79 4.49 -7.43
N GLU A 47 6.94 5.29 -6.78
CA GLU A 47 6.99 5.50 -5.33
C GLU A 47 6.58 4.22 -4.57
N LEU A 48 5.55 3.51 -5.07
CA LEU A 48 5.18 2.19 -4.54
C LEU A 48 6.30 1.17 -4.73
N ASN A 49 6.99 1.16 -5.87
CA ASN A 49 8.15 0.29 -6.10
C ASN A 49 9.25 0.53 -5.06
N ARG A 50 9.54 1.79 -4.69
CA ARG A 50 10.55 2.09 -3.66
C ARG A 50 10.20 1.47 -2.31
N ILE A 51 8.91 1.38 -1.97
CA ILE A 51 8.44 0.72 -0.76
C ILE A 51 8.61 -0.81 -0.87
N PHE A 52 8.17 -1.41 -1.98
CA PHE A 52 8.17 -2.87 -2.17
C PHE A 52 9.51 -3.48 -2.58
N CYS A 53 10.49 -2.68 -3.03
CA CYS A 53 11.86 -3.12 -3.29
C CYS A 53 12.73 -3.24 -2.02
N SER A 54 12.16 -3.07 -0.82
CA SER A 54 12.88 -3.29 0.43
C SER A 54 13.29 -4.76 0.61
N ASN A 55 14.35 -5.04 1.38
CA ASN A 55 14.78 -6.41 1.71
C ASN A 55 13.86 -7.13 2.72
N SER A 56 12.63 -6.65 2.88
CA SER A 56 11.66 -7.12 3.87
C SER A 56 10.38 -7.59 3.21
N GLN A 57 9.55 -8.34 3.92
CA GLN A 57 8.16 -8.54 3.48
C GLN A 57 7.39 -7.24 3.71
N VAL A 58 6.59 -6.81 2.74
CA VAL A 58 5.91 -5.51 2.80
C VAL A 58 4.40 -5.67 2.84
N ILE A 59 3.76 -4.91 3.73
CA ILE A 59 2.31 -4.75 3.80
C ILE A 59 2.00 -3.26 3.73
N CYS A 60 1.31 -2.85 2.66
CA CYS A 60 0.77 -1.49 2.55
C CYS A 60 -0.73 -1.49 2.77
N PHE A 61 -1.23 -0.54 3.54
CA PHE A 61 -2.65 -0.37 3.84
C PHE A 61 -2.98 1.12 3.99
N GLY A 62 -4.27 1.45 3.99
CA GLY A 62 -4.76 2.82 4.17
C GLY A 62 -5.72 3.25 3.07
N ASP A 63 -5.88 4.56 2.89
CA ASP A 63 -6.81 5.13 1.93
C ASP A 63 -6.06 5.64 0.69
N PHE A 64 -6.16 4.85 -0.39
CA PHE A 64 -5.55 5.16 -1.68
C PHE A 64 -6.42 6.09 -2.55
N ASN A 65 -7.65 6.42 -2.13
CA ASN A 65 -8.65 7.11 -2.94
C ASN A 65 -8.79 6.51 -4.36
N ALA A 66 -8.62 5.19 -4.47
CA ALA A 66 -8.60 4.42 -5.70
C ALA A 66 -9.75 3.41 -5.73
N LYS A 67 -10.45 3.35 -6.87
CA LYS A 67 -11.62 2.48 -7.06
C LYS A 67 -11.31 1.49 -8.17
N HIS A 68 -11.44 0.20 -7.91
CA HIS A 68 -11.37 -0.85 -8.93
C HIS A 68 -12.32 -1.99 -8.60
N SER A 69 -12.88 -2.62 -9.64
CA SER A 69 -13.83 -3.73 -9.50
C SER A 69 -13.26 -4.97 -8.79
N SER A 70 -11.94 -5.10 -8.69
CA SER A 70 -11.29 -6.23 -7.99
C SER A 70 -11.24 -6.08 -6.46
N TRP A 71 -11.47 -4.88 -5.91
CA TRP A 71 -11.50 -4.67 -4.45
C TRP A 71 -12.72 -3.88 -3.95
N ASN A 72 -13.58 -3.40 -4.84
CA ASN A 72 -14.84 -2.78 -4.46
C ASN A 72 -15.88 -2.88 -5.58
N ILE A 73 -17.15 -2.85 -5.23
CA ILE A 73 -18.27 -2.81 -6.17
C ILE A 73 -18.40 -1.39 -6.72
N GLY A 74 -18.11 -1.18 -8.00
CA GLY A 74 -18.34 0.11 -8.66
C GLY A 74 -17.47 0.34 -9.88
N ARG A 75 -17.60 1.54 -10.45
CA ARG A 75 -16.79 1.96 -11.60
C ARG A 75 -15.35 2.20 -11.16
N SER A 76 -14.42 1.52 -11.83
CA SER A 76 -12.99 1.74 -11.65
C SER A 76 -12.59 3.16 -12.05
N ASN A 77 -11.68 3.79 -11.29
CA ASN A 77 -11.07 5.08 -11.63
C ASN A 77 -9.63 4.90 -12.12
N ARG A 78 -8.97 5.99 -12.55
CA ARG A 78 -7.61 5.92 -13.12
C ARG A 78 -6.59 5.36 -12.12
N ASN A 79 -6.62 5.82 -10.87
CA ASN A 79 -5.74 5.30 -9.81
C ASN A 79 -6.00 3.81 -9.52
N GLY A 80 -7.25 3.36 -9.61
CA GLY A 80 -7.56 1.94 -9.46
C GLY A 80 -6.96 1.07 -10.55
N HIS A 81 -7.00 1.49 -11.81
CA HIS A 81 -6.31 0.75 -12.87
C HIS A 81 -4.79 0.77 -12.68
N LEU A 82 -4.19 1.92 -12.35
CA LEU A 82 -2.75 2.03 -12.10
C LEU A 82 -2.28 1.07 -11.00
N ILE A 83 -2.99 1.02 -9.86
CA ILE A 83 -2.67 0.12 -8.75
C ILE A 83 -2.90 -1.34 -9.14
N TYR A 84 -4.00 -1.64 -9.84
CA TYR A 84 -4.32 -3.00 -10.25
C TYR A 84 -3.27 -3.57 -11.23
N ASP A 85 -2.91 -2.80 -12.24
CA ASP A 85 -1.90 -3.18 -13.22
C ASP A 85 -0.53 -3.36 -12.54
N TRP A 86 -0.14 -2.43 -11.68
CA TRP A 86 1.09 -2.51 -10.90
C TRP A 86 1.15 -3.75 -10.00
N VAL A 87 0.06 -4.08 -9.30
CA VAL A 87 -0.04 -5.31 -8.49
C VAL A 87 0.17 -6.55 -9.35
N ASN A 88 -0.51 -6.65 -10.50
CA ASN A 88 -0.42 -7.82 -11.37
C ASN A 88 0.97 -7.97 -11.99
N LEU A 89 1.57 -6.85 -12.44
CA LEU A 89 2.90 -6.86 -13.05
C LEU A 89 4.00 -7.31 -12.08
N ASN A 90 3.84 -7.02 -10.78
CA ASN A 90 4.81 -7.40 -9.75
C ASN A 90 4.42 -8.66 -8.96
N ASN A 91 3.34 -9.35 -9.36
CA ASN A 91 2.81 -10.54 -8.69
C ASN A 91 2.53 -10.31 -7.19
N PHE A 92 1.98 -9.14 -6.85
CA PHE A 92 1.50 -8.83 -5.51
C PHE A 92 0.06 -9.31 -5.30
N SER A 93 -0.39 -9.27 -4.05
CA SER A 93 -1.76 -9.64 -3.68
C SER A 93 -2.54 -8.41 -3.19
N ILE A 94 -3.79 -8.29 -3.62
CA ILE A 94 -4.76 -7.33 -3.07
C ILE A 94 -5.61 -8.03 -2.02
N ILE A 95 -5.64 -7.49 -0.81
CA ILE A 95 -6.52 -7.94 0.27
C ILE A 95 -7.57 -6.85 0.47
N ALA A 96 -8.80 -7.16 0.05
CA ALA A 96 -9.92 -6.23 0.11
C ALA A 96 -10.97 -6.69 1.14
N PRO A 97 -11.64 -5.77 1.84
CA PRO A 97 -12.78 -6.11 2.68
C PRO A 97 -13.96 -6.58 1.83
N LEU A 98 -14.78 -7.48 2.39
CA LEU A 98 -15.98 -8.00 1.72
C LEU A 98 -17.09 -6.95 1.57
N GLN A 99 -17.03 -5.88 2.37
CA GLN A 99 -18.03 -4.81 2.40
C GLN A 99 -17.37 -3.48 2.00
N PRO A 100 -18.13 -2.55 1.40
CA PRO A 100 -17.61 -1.22 1.07
C PRO A 100 -17.04 -0.51 2.30
N THR A 101 -15.87 0.11 2.17
CA THR A 101 -15.22 0.87 3.23
C THR A 101 -15.77 2.29 3.40
N TYR A 102 -16.51 2.78 2.41
CA TYR A 102 -17.17 4.08 2.42
C TYR A 102 -18.55 3.99 1.73
N PRO A 103 -19.62 4.53 2.33
CA PRO A 103 -20.95 4.55 1.71
C PRO A 103 -20.95 5.39 0.42
N ARG A 104 -21.80 5.01 -0.55
CA ARG A 104 -21.93 5.75 -1.81
C ARG A 104 -22.64 7.09 -1.63
#